data_AF-A0A9D6EEC6-F1
#
_entry.id   AF-A0A9D6EEC6-F1
#
_cell.length_a   1.000
_cell.length_b   1.000
_cell.length_c   1.000
_cell.angle_alpha   90.00
_cell.angle_beta   90.00
_cell.angle_gamma   90.00
#
_symmetry.space_group_name_H-M   'P 1'
#
loop_
_entity.id
_entity.type
_entity.pdbx_description
1 polymer ?
#
loop_
_entity_poly.entity_id
_entity_poly.type
_entity_poly.pdbx_seq_one_letter_code
_entity_poly.pdbx_strand_id
1 'polypeptide(L)'
;MQDNYKIPQNIDIEDKIFGPFTLKQFLYMVGGGAITYVLYLAIASTNFLLFIILALPVVTLSFALIFVKINERPFLDFLLFFTAFTIEPKIKTWQKSVRVKNMVTQSVVESEESKKGIARQAASGIIESRLAELATIMDTHGAVGGSISPDRIVGVANAPVADANIEEDLEDVFSDLEQALENVTVTPRETTDFRDLAASLSGVIAKK
;
A
#
# COMPACT_ATOMS: atom_id res chain seq x y z
N MET A 1 -29.41 -4.99 -17.74
CA MET A 1 -28.03 -5.47 -17.90
C MET A 1 -27.16 -4.49 -17.12
N GLN A 2 -26.41 -4.97 -16.12
CA GLN A 2 -25.55 -4.10 -15.31
C GLN A 2 -24.27 -3.84 -16.13
N ASP A 3 -24.13 -2.63 -16.64
CA ASP A 3 -22.98 -2.25 -17.45
C ASP A 3 -21.75 -2.12 -16.54
N ASN A 4 -20.90 -3.15 -16.54
CA ASN A 4 -19.62 -3.10 -15.83
C ASN A 4 -18.69 -2.10 -16.51
N TYR A 5 -18.45 -0.97 -15.85
CA TYR A 5 -17.46 0.02 -16.31
C TYR A 5 -16.07 -0.58 -16.16
N LYS A 6 -15.40 -0.87 -17.28
CA LYS A 6 -14.00 -1.33 -17.26
C LYS A 6 -13.10 -0.16 -16.86
N ILE A 7 -12.46 -0.30 -15.71
CA ILE A 7 -11.43 0.65 -15.28
C ILE A 7 -10.28 0.57 -16.30
N PRO A 8 -9.82 1.69 -16.88
CA PRO A 8 -8.67 1.69 -17.77
C PRO A 8 -7.42 1.26 -16.99
N GLN A 9 -6.79 0.16 -17.41
CA GLN A 9 -5.65 -0.45 -16.70
C GLN A 9 -4.27 -0.03 -17.25
N ASN A 10 -4.17 1.06 -18.03
CA ASN A 10 -2.92 1.41 -18.72
C ASN A 10 -2.54 2.90 -18.56
N ILE A 11 -2.67 3.45 -17.36
CA ILE A 11 -2.26 4.85 -17.10
C ILE A 11 -0.73 5.03 -16.98
N ASP A 12 0.02 3.95 -16.82
CA ASP A 12 1.48 4.00 -16.55
C ASP A 12 2.34 3.60 -17.77
N ILE A 13 1.72 3.40 -18.94
CA ILE A 13 2.47 3.12 -20.17
C ILE A 13 2.85 4.47 -20.79
N GLU A 14 4.16 4.71 -20.92
CA GLU A 14 4.67 5.86 -21.66
C GLU A 14 4.22 5.85 -23.13
N ASP A 15 3.78 7.01 -23.62
CA ASP A 15 3.38 7.18 -25.01
C ASP A 15 4.54 6.89 -25.97
N LYS A 16 4.26 6.05 -26.96
CA LYS A 16 5.18 5.73 -28.06
C LYS A 16 5.03 6.78 -29.15
N ILE A 17 6.02 7.67 -29.26
CA ILE A 17 5.98 8.79 -30.22
C ILE A 17 6.72 8.43 -31.51
N PHE A 18 7.82 7.67 -31.41
CA PHE A 18 8.64 7.26 -32.56
C PHE A 18 8.58 5.74 -32.75
N GLY A 19 7.52 5.29 -33.45
CA GLY A 19 7.32 3.87 -33.75
C GLY A 19 7.18 3.03 -32.47
N PRO A 20 8.09 2.07 -32.21
CA PRO A 20 8.05 1.26 -30.99
C PRO A 20 8.63 1.97 -29.75
N PHE A 21 9.32 3.11 -29.92
CA PHE A 21 10.09 3.76 -28.86
C PHE A 21 9.34 4.91 -28.18
N THR A 22 9.52 5.01 -26.86
CA THR A 22 9.08 6.16 -26.06
C THR A 22 10.03 7.34 -26.26
N LEU A 23 9.60 8.55 -25.90
CA LEU A 23 10.45 9.76 -26.02
C LEU A 23 11.78 9.61 -25.26
N LYS A 24 11.74 8.99 -24.08
CA LYS A 24 12.94 8.74 -23.27
C LYS A 24 13.89 7.77 -23.96
N GLN A 25 13.35 6.67 -24.51
CA GLN A 25 14.13 5.69 -25.26
C GLN A 25 14.78 6.29 -26.51
N PHE A 26 14.07 7.15 -27.23
CA PHE A 26 14.63 7.89 -28.36
C PHE A 26 15.80 8.79 -27.92
N LEU A 27 15.65 9.50 -26.80
CA LEU A 27 16.70 10.36 -26.28
C LEU A 27 17.95 9.55 -25.86
N TYR A 28 17.78 8.36 -25.29
CA TYR A 28 18.89 7.46 -24.96
C TYR A 28 19.62 6.96 -26.22
N MET A 29 18.88 6.65 -27.29
CA MET A 29 19.48 6.23 -28.57
C MET A 29 20.30 7.36 -29.20
N VAL A 30 19.75 8.58 -29.24
CA VAL A 30 20.45 9.75 -29.77
C VAL A 30 21.65 10.11 -28.90
N GLY A 31 21.50 10.09 -27.57
CA GLY A 31 22.59 10.37 -26.63
C GLY A 31 23.73 9.35 -26.74
N GLY A 32 23.41 8.05 -26.72
CA GLY A 32 24.38 6.97 -26.90
C GLY A 32 25.08 7.05 -28.26
N GLY A 33 24.31 7.25 -29.34
CA GLY A 33 24.84 7.43 -30.68
C GLY A 33 25.76 8.65 -30.80
N ALA A 34 25.39 9.78 -30.20
CA ALA A 34 26.20 10.99 -30.18
C ALA A 34 27.53 10.76 -29.43
N ILE A 35 27.49 10.11 -28.27
CA ILE A 35 28.70 9.79 -27.49
C ILE A 35 29.61 8.86 -28.31
N THR A 36 29.07 7.79 -28.89
CA THR A 36 29.85 6.86 -29.73
C THR A 36 30.41 7.57 -30.96
N TYR A 37 29.67 8.49 -31.57
CA TYR A 37 30.13 9.28 -32.71
C TYR A 37 31.28 10.23 -32.34
N VAL A 38 31.21 10.91 -31.19
CA VAL A 38 32.32 11.73 -30.68
C VAL A 38 33.55 10.87 -30.41
N LEU A 39 33.39 9.67 -29.82
CA LEU A 39 34.47 8.70 -29.65
C LEU A 39 35.09 8.28 -30.98
N TYR A 40 34.26 8.09 -32.00
CA TYR A 40 34.72 7.75 -33.34
C TYR A 40 35.59 8.87 -33.93
N LEU A 41 35.14 10.13 -33.87
CA LEU A 41 35.93 11.27 -34.33
C LEU A 41 37.25 11.43 -33.58
N ALA A 42 37.25 11.23 -32.26
CA ALA A 42 38.41 11.49 -31.42
C ALA A 42 39.49 10.40 -31.49
N ILE A 43 39.09 9.12 -31.51
CA ILE A 43 40.00 7.99 -31.26
C ILE A 43 40.15 7.10 -32.49
N ALA A 44 39.10 6.95 -33.32
CA ALA A 44 39.14 5.98 -34.41
C ALA A 44 40.19 6.31 -35.47
N SER A 45 40.51 7.60 -35.66
CA SER A 45 41.58 8.03 -36.58
C SER A 45 42.98 7.62 -36.12
N THR A 46 43.21 7.47 -34.81
CA THR A 46 44.53 7.14 -34.26
C THR A 46 44.65 5.66 -33.98
N ASN A 47 43.63 5.05 -33.34
CA ASN A 47 43.64 3.65 -32.93
C ASN A 47 42.24 3.04 -32.98
N PHE A 48 41.92 2.33 -34.07
CA PHE A 48 40.61 1.70 -34.26
C PHE A 48 40.30 0.61 -33.23
N LEU A 49 41.30 -0.18 -32.80
CA LEU A 49 41.12 -1.21 -31.76
C LEU A 49 40.72 -0.60 -30.41
N LEU A 50 41.34 0.52 -30.03
CA LEU A 50 41.01 1.23 -28.79
C LEU A 50 39.58 1.78 -28.86
N PHE A 51 39.19 2.33 -30.00
CA PHE A 51 37.83 2.76 -30.25
C PHE A 51 36.82 1.63 -30.01
N ILE A 52 37.03 0.43 -30.57
CA ILE A 52 36.10 -0.69 -30.36
C ILE A 52 35.98 -1.06 -28.89
N ILE A 53 37.10 -1.17 -28.17
CA ILE A 53 37.11 -1.56 -26.75
C ILE A 53 36.30 -0.56 -25.90
N LEU A 54 36.37 0.73 -26.23
CA LEU A 54 35.66 1.78 -25.49
C LEU A 54 34.22 1.98 -25.97
N ALA A 55 33.97 1.84 -27.27
CA ALA A 55 32.64 2.00 -27.85
C ALA A 55 31.71 0.83 -27.51
N LEU A 56 32.23 -0.40 -27.43
CA LEU A 56 31.46 -1.60 -27.12
C LEU A 56 30.64 -1.47 -25.82
N PRO A 57 31.23 -1.11 -24.66
CA PRO A 57 30.45 -0.94 -23.42
C PRO A 57 29.46 0.23 -23.51
N VAL A 58 29.80 1.31 -24.21
CA VAL A 58 28.91 2.48 -24.37
C VAL A 58 27.67 2.12 -25.19
N VAL A 59 27.86 1.43 -26.31
CA VAL A 59 26.75 0.97 -27.16
C VAL A 59 25.91 -0.05 -26.41
N THR A 60 26.55 -1.04 -25.77
CA THR A 60 25.85 -2.07 -24.99
C THR A 60 25.00 -1.45 -23.87
N LEU A 61 25.54 -0.47 -23.14
CA LEU A 61 24.81 0.24 -22.09
C LEU A 61 23.65 1.06 -22.65
N SER A 62 23.84 1.72 -23.80
CA SER A 62 22.78 2.49 -24.47
C SER A 62 21.64 1.59 -24.93
N PHE A 63 21.95 0.41 -25.48
CA PHE A 63 20.95 -0.60 -25.82
C PHE A 63 20.22 -1.12 -24.59
N ALA A 64 20.93 -1.38 -23.49
CA ALA A 64 20.32 -1.79 -22.23
C ALA A 64 19.32 -0.73 -21.71
N LEU A 65 19.67 0.56 -21.77
CA LEU A 65 18.79 1.67 -21.40
C LEU A 65 17.47 1.73 -22.20
N ILE A 66 17.49 1.24 -23.44
CA ILE A 66 16.33 1.29 -24.33
C ILE A 66 15.41 0.09 -24.10
N PHE A 67 15.96 -1.13 -24.06
CA PHE A 67 15.17 -2.36 -24.08
C PHE A 67 14.92 -2.95 -22.69
N VAL A 68 15.80 -2.72 -21.73
CA VAL A 68 15.67 -3.30 -20.40
C VAL A 68 14.72 -2.44 -19.57
N LYS A 69 13.72 -3.08 -18.98
CA LYS A 69 12.87 -2.50 -17.95
C LYS A 69 12.96 -3.40 -16.72
N ILE A 70 13.14 -2.80 -15.56
CA ILE A 70 13.25 -3.53 -14.29
C ILE A 70 12.08 -3.09 -13.42
N ASN A 71 11.23 -4.03 -13.02
CA ASN A 71 10.06 -3.77 -12.17
C ASN A 71 9.15 -2.64 -12.71
N GLU A 72 8.85 -2.66 -14.01
CA GLU A 72 8.07 -1.62 -14.71
C GLU A 72 8.69 -0.20 -14.67
N ARG A 73 9.93 -0.05 -14.21
CA ARG A 73 10.67 1.24 -14.21
C ARG A 73 11.67 1.30 -15.36
N PRO A 74 11.96 2.51 -15.86
CA PRO A 74 13.03 2.69 -16.86
C PRO A 74 14.38 2.31 -16.23
N PHE A 75 15.25 1.66 -17.03
CA PHE A 75 16.55 1.19 -16.56
C PHE A 75 17.46 2.31 -16.00
N LEU A 76 17.26 3.55 -16.44
CA LEU A 76 18.01 4.70 -15.92
C LEU A 76 17.78 4.92 -14.42
N ASP A 77 16.53 4.77 -13.95
CA ASP A 77 16.20 4.94 -12.53
C ASP A 77 16.89 3.84 -11.71
N PHE A 78 16.83 2.59 -12.21
CA PHE A 78 17.54 1.47 -11.59
C PHE A 78 19.05 1.73 -11.51
N LEU A 79 19.67 2.22 -12.60
CA LEU A 79 21.09 2.52 -12.63
C LEU A 79 21.44 3.63 -11.63
N LEU A 80 20.60 4.66 -11.53
CA LEU A 80 20.79 5.75 -10.57
C LEU A 80 20.71 5.24 -9.13
N PHE A 81 19.74 4.37 -8.81
CA PHE A 81 19.66 3.76 -7.48
C PHE A 81 20.80 2.78 -7.22
N PHE A 82 21.23 2.02 -8.21
CA PHE A 82 22.35 1.10 -8.09
C PHE A 82 23.66 1.86 -7.80
N THR A 83 23.90 2.95 -8.52
CA THR A 83 25.08 3.81 -8.30
C THR A 83 25.01 4.50 -6.94
N ALA A 84 23.85 5.06 -6.57
CA ALA A 84 23.63 5.65 -5.25
C ALA A 84 23.88 4.63 -4.13
N PHE A 85 23.30 3.44 -4.23
CA PHE A 85 23.49 2.36 -3.27
C PHE A 85 24.95 1.90 -3.16
N THR A 86 25.68 1.90 -4.27
CA THR A 86 27.10 1.50 -4.29
C THR A 86 27.99 2.53 -3.60
N ILE A 87 27.66 3.82 -3.74
CA ILE A 87 28.42 4.93 -3.16
C ILE A 87 28.00 5.17 -1.69
N GLU A 88 26.76 4.85 -1.34
CA GLU A 88 26.23 5.10 0.00
C GLU A 88 26.93 4.26 1.08
N PRO A 89 27.24 4.88 2.25
CA PRO A 89 27.80 4.14 3.37
C PRO A 89 26.80 3.13 3.91
N LYS A 90 27.19 1.85 3.92
CA LYS A 90 26.34 0.74 4.39
C LYS A 90 26.03 0.78 5.88
N ILE A 91 26.85 1.50 6.66
CA ILE A 91 26.66 1.65 8.10
C ILE A 91 25.70 2.81 8.35
N LYS A 92 24.43 2.46 8.54
CA LYS A 92 23.42 3.41 8.99
C LYS A 92 23.50 3.50 10.52
N THR A 93 24.21 4.49 11.04
CA THR A 93 24.13 4.80 12.47
C THR A 93 22.80 5.47 12.75
N TRP A 94 22.11 5.05 13.81
CA TRP A 94 20.92 5.75 14.24
C TRP A 94 21.30 7.14 14.73
N GLN A 95 20.84 8.15 14.02
CA GLN A 95 20.98 9.54 14.41
C GLN A 95 19.64 9.97 15.01
N LYS A 96 19.62 10.42 16.28
CA LYS A 96 18.46 11.18 16.80
C LYS A 96 18.33 12.42 15.93
N SER A 97 17.40 12.37 14.98
CA SER A 97 17.24 13.42 14.01
C SER A 97 16.79 14.71 14.69
N VAL A 98 17.71 15.66 14.84
CA VAL A 98 17.37 17.07 15.10
C VAL A 98 16.98 17.78 13.78
N ARG A 99 16.96 17.05 12.64
CA ARG A 99 16.83 17.64 11.30
C ARG A 99 15.72 17.02 10.45
N VAL A 100 14.63 16.54 11.04
CA VAL A 100 13.35 16.32 10.30
C VAL A 100 12.55 17.63 10.20
N LYS A 101 13.20 18.78 9.97
CA LYS A 101 12.46 20.05 9.87
C LYS A 101 11.97 20.34 8.45
N ASN A 102 12.51 19.68 7.42
CA ASN A 102 12.35 20.18 6.04
C ASN A 102 11.66 19.22 5.06
N MET A 103 11.13 18.07 5.50
CA MET A 103 10.41 17.14 4.59
C MET A 103 8.90 17.02 4.87
N VAL A 104 8.39 17.70 5.91
CA VAL A 104 6.95 17.76 6.22
C VAL A 104 6.58 19.18 6.66
N THR A 105 6.73 20.17 5.77
CA THR A 105 6.14 21.50 5.98
C THR A 105 5.08 21.74 4.92
N GLN A 106 4.03 20.90 4.90
CA GLN A 106 2.79 21.23 4.21
C GLN A 106 1.52 20.73 4.93
N SER A 107 1.59 20.34 6.20
CA SER A 107 0.38 19.93 6.95
C SER A 107 0.27 20.44 8.39
N VAL A 108 1.20 21.26 8.89
CA VAL A 108 1.12 21.81 10.25
C VAL A 108 0.39 23.17 10.24
N VAL A 109 -0.89 23.14 9.89
CA VAL A 109 -1.85 24.18 10.34
C VAL A 109 -2.86 23.59 11.34
N GLU A 110 -2.87 22.27 11.52
CA GLU A 110 -3.70 21.60 12.50
C GLU A 110 -2.83 21.11 13.67
N SER A 111 -3.11 21.58 14.89
CA SER A 111 -2.95 20.82 16.17
C SER A 111 -2.57 21.62 17.42
N GLU A 112 -2.66 22.96 17.50
CA GLU A 112 -2.52 23.62 18.82
C GLU A 112 -3.64 23.21 19.80
N GLU A 113 -4.86 22.95 19.30
CA GLU A 113 -5.95 22.37 20.11
C GLU A 113 -5.75 20.90 20.45
N SER A 114 -5.22 20.11 19.51
CA SER A 114 -4.92 18.68 19.74
C SER A 114 -3.81 18.49 20.79
N LYS A 115 -2.78 19.32 20.78
CA LYS A 115 -1.73 19.33 21.82
C LYS A 115 -2.30 19.66 23.21
N LYS A 116 -3.24 20.60 23.31
CA LYS A 116 -3.94 20.92 24.59
C LYS A 116 -4.84 19.78 25.05
N GLY A 117 -5.50 19.08 24.13
CA GLY A 117 -6.30 17.89 24.43
C GLY A 117 -5.47 16.73 24.97
N ILE A 118 -4.32 16.46 24.35
CA ILE A 118 -3.36 15.44 24.78
C ILE A 118 -2.77 15.80 26.16
N ALA A 119 -2.43 17.06 26.41
CA ALA A 119 -1.92 17.50 27.71
C ALA A 119 -2.93 17.32 28.86
N ARG A 120 -4.23 17.53 28.59
CA ARG A 120 -5.30 17.27 29.58
C ARG A 120 -5.47 15.78 29.86
N GLN A 121 -5.39 14.94 28.83
CA GLN A 121 -5.48 13.48 28.97
C GLN A 121 -4.24 12.89 29.66
N ALA A 122 -3.08 13.54 29.54
CA ALA A 122 -1.87 13.22 30.30
C ALA A 122 -2.07 13.52 31.79
N ALA A 123 -2.59 14.72 32.11
CA ALA A 123 -2.86 15.12 33.50
C ALA A 123 -3.93 14.25 34.18
N SER A 124 -4.85 13.65 33.42
CA SER A 124 -5.87 12.73 33.93
C SER A 124 -5.42 11.27 34.03
N GLY A 125 -4.14 10.95 33.80
CA GLY A 125 -3.59 9.58 33.91
C GLY A 125 -4.10 8.57 32.85
N ILE A 126 -4.92 9.04 31.89
CA ILE A 126 -5.51 8.19 30.84
C ILE A 126 -4.44 7.74 29.85
N ILE A 127 -3.43 8.57 29.61
CA ILE A 127 -2.32 8.24 28.72
C ILE A 127 -1.44 7.15 29.35
N GLU A 128 -1.16 7.22 30.64
CA GLU A 128 -0.34 6.21 31.33
C GLU A 128 -1.00 4.82 31.32
N SER A 129 -2.30 4.76 31.58
CA SER A 129 -3.07 3.49 31.52
C SER A 129 -3.10 2.91 30.10
N ARG A 130 -3.27 3.74 29.06
CA ARG A 130 -3.25 3.28 27.66
C ARG A 130 -1.85 2.84 27.20
N LEU A 131 -0.79 3.52 27.62
CA LEU A 131 0.58 3.07 27.33
C LEU A 131 0.91 1.78 28.08
N ALA A 132 0.45 1.63 29.33
CA ALA A 132 0.63 0.39 30.10
C ALA A 132 -0.11 -0.79 29.44
N GLU A 133 -1.31 -0.56 28.90
CA GLU A 133 -2.08 -1.56 28.13
C GLU A 133 -1.32 -1.95 26.84
N LEU A 134 -0.85 -0.97 26.06
CA LEU A 134 -0.10 -1.24 24.83
C LEU A 134 1.24 -1.95 25.10
N ALA A 135 1.94 -1.58 26.18
CA ALA A 135 3.17 -2.26 26.61
C ALA A 135 2.88 -3.70 27.01
N THR A 136 1.81 -3.94 27.75
CA THR A 136 1.38 -5.28 28.16
C THR A 136 1.01 -6.14 26.95
N ILE A 137 0.30 -5.60 25.96
CA ILE A 137 -0.04 -6.30 24.72
C ILE A 137 1.22 -6.64 23.90
N MET A 138 2.18 -5.72 23.84
CA MET A 138 3.46 -5.93 23.14
C MET A 138 4.33 -6.99 23.83
N ASP A 139 4.46 -6.93 25.16
CA ASP A 139 5.25 -7.89 25.94
C ASP A 139 4.65 -9.29 25.90
N THR A 140 3.33 -9.40 25.87
CA THR A 140 2.63 -10.68 25.82
C THR A 140 2.39 -11.21 24.40
N HIS A 141 2.95 -10.57 23.38
CA HIS A 141 2.85 -11.00 21.98
C HIS A 141 1.39 -11.26 21.54
N GLY A 142 0.43 -10.52 22.09
CA GLY A 142 -1.01 -10.70 21.83
C GLY A 142 -1.72 -11.71 22.74
N ALA A 143 -1.06 -12.29 23.73
CA ALA A 143 -1.64 -13.20 24.71
C ALA A 143 -1.93 -12.51 26.05
N VAL A 144 -2.76 -11.45 26.04
CA VAL A 144 -3.40 -10.91 27.25
C VAL A 144 -4.90 -10.80 27.03
N GLY A 145 -5.63 -11.69 27.71
CA GLY A 145 -7.02 -11.48 28.06
C GLY A 145 -7.08 -10.57 29.28
N GLY A 146 -7.70 -9.39 29.15
CA GLY A 146 -7.99 -8.55 30.30
C GLY A 146 -8.12 -7.05 30.07
N SER A 147 -9.08 -6.63 29.25
CA SER A 147 -9.87 -5.39 29.48
C SER A 147 -11.21 -5.50 28.73
N ILE A 148 -11.93 -6.60 29.01
CA ILE A 148 -13.33 -6.76 28.63
C ILE A 148 -14.13 -5.70 29.40
N SER A 149 -14.70 -4.73 28.69
CA SER A 149 -15.68 -3.81 29.29
C SER A 149 -16.86 -4.64 29.84
N PRO A 150 -17.30 -4.42 31.09
CA PRO A 150 -18.19 -5.34 31.82
C PRO A 150 -19.60 -5.52 31.24
N ASP A 151 -19.96 -4.80 30.16
CA ASP A 151 -21.35 -4.69 29.70
C ASP A 151 -21.64 -5.30 28.32
N ARG A 152 -20.66 -5.95 27.67
CA ARG A 152 -20.85 -6.42 26.26
C ARG A 152 -20.36 -7.81 25.90
N ILE A 153 -19.94 -8.63 26.85
CA ILE A 153 -19.65 -10.06 26.59
C ILE A 153 -20.49 -10.92 27.52
N VAL A 154 -21.80 -10.72 27.43
CA VAL A 154 -22.77 -11.76 27.81
C VAL A 154 -22.88 -12.66 26.58
N GLY A 155 -22.16 -13.78 26.62
CA GLY A 155 -22.37 -14.89 25.70
C GLY A 155 -21.21 -15.14 24.75
N VAL A 156 -20.66 -16.35 24.89
CA VAL A 156 -19.89 -17.10 23.88
C VAL A 156 -18.39 -16.85 23.88
N ALA A 157 -17.65 -17.97 23.96
CA ALA A 157 -16.22 -18.14 23.75
C ALA A 157 -15.29 -17.75 24.92
N ASN A 158 -15.39 -18.45 26.06
CA ASN A 158 -14.23 -19.11 26.70
C ASN A 158 -14.61 -19.71 28.07
N ALA A 159 -15.23 -20.89 28.05
CA ALA A 159 -15.08 -21.86 29.14
C ALA A 159 -13.69 -22.51 29.02
N PRO A 160 -13.09 -23.00 30.12
CA PRO A 160 -11.77 -23.63 30.09
C PRO A 160 -11.77 -24.84 29.15
N VAL A 161 -10.85 -24.86 28.19
CA VAL A 161 -10.56 -26.01 27.33
C VAL A 161 -9.87 -27.06 28.20
N ALA A 162 -10.67 -27.86 28.89
CA ALA A 162 -10.25 -29.06 29.58
C ALA A 162 -10.90 -30.25 28.88
N ASP A 163 -10.07 -31.05 28.20
CA ASP A 163 -10.28 -32.44 27.79
C ASP A 163 -11.75 -32.88 27.64
N ALA A 164 -12.39 -32.51 26.52
CA ALA A 164 -13.63 -33.11 26.07
C ALA A 164 -13.56 -33.29 24.55
N ASN A 165 -14.02 -34.45 24.08
CA ASN A 165 -13.93 -34.88 22.69
C ASN A 165 -14.61 -33.89 21.74
N ILE A 166 -13.81 -33.08 21.05
CA ILE A 166 -14.26 -32.01 20.15
C ILE A 166 -15.14 -32.54 18.99
N GLU A 167 -15.05 -33.83 18.64
CA GLU A 167 -15.90 -34.42 17.59
C GLU A 167 -17.37 -34.61 18.01
N GLU A 168 -17.67 -34.83 19.30
CA GLU A 168 -19.03 -35.07 19.79
C GLU A 168 -19.81 -33.75 19.93
N ASP A 169 -19.15 -32.71 20.47
CA ASP A 169 -19.75 -31.36 20.62
C ASP A 169 -19.97 -30.65 19.27
N LEU A 170 -19.22 -31.01 18.23
CA LEU A 170 -19.39 -30.41 16.90
C LEU A 170 -20.65 -30.94 16.20
N GLU A 171 -21.02 -32.21 16.36
CA GLU A 171 -22.23 -32.77 15.76
C GLU A 171 -23.50 -32.16 16.34
N ASP A 172 -23.54 -31.94 17.66
CA ASP A 172 -24.67 -31.28 18.33
C ASP A 172 -24.85 -29.85 17.80
N VAL A 173 -23.76 -29.08 17.66
CA VAL A 173 -23.79 -27.72 17.11
C VAL A 173 -24.21 -27.69 15.63
N PHE A 174 -23.79 -28.66 14.82
CA PHE A 174 -24.24 -28.77 13.43
C PHE A 174 -25.72 -29.14 13.32
N SER A 175 -26.22 -30.02 14.21
CA SER A 175 -27.64 -30.39 14.24
C SER A 175 -28.53 -29.22 14.66
N ASP A 176 -28.10 -28.42 15.64
CA ASP A 176 -28.78 -27.20 16.08
C ASP A 176 -28.79 -26.14 14.96
N LEU A 177 -27.70 -26.04 14.19
CA LEU A 177 -27.62 -25.15 13.03
C LEU A 177 -28.51 -25.60 11.87
N GLU A 178 -28.61 -26.91 11.61
CA GLU A 178 -29.49 -27.45 10.58
C GLU A 178 -30.96 -27.25 10.94
N GLN A 179 -31.31 -27.47 12.21
CA GLN A 179 -32.64 -27.21 12.77
C GLN A 179 -32.99 -25.70 12.77
N ALA A 180 -32.00 -24.83 13.00
CA ALA A 180 -32.17 -23.39 12.87
C ALA A 180 -32.31 -22.95 11.40
N LEU A 181 -31.61 -23.59 10.45
CA LEU A 181 -31.76 -23.33 9.02
C LEU A 181 -33.12 -23.80 8.49
N GLU A 182 -33.63 -24.93 8.97
CA GLU A 182 -34.94 -25.47 8.60
C GLU A 182 -36.07 -24.50 8.97
N ASN A 183 -36.01 -23.90 10.17
CA ASN A 183 -36.97 -22.90 10.65
C ASN A 183 -36.86 -21.52 9.99
N VAL A 184 -35.81 -21.26 9.20
CA VAL A 184 -35.60 -19.98 8.50
C VAL A 184 -36.15 -19.99 7.07
N THR A 185 -36.52 -21.15 6.50
CA THR A 185 -36.93 -21.26 5.09
C THR A 185 -38.37 -20.83 4.77
N VAL A 186 -39.11 -20.19 5.68
CA VAL A 186 -40.46 -19.68 5.39
C VAL A 186 -40.61 -18.21 5.79
N THR A 187 -40.34 -17.31 4.83
CA THR A 187 -41.30 -16.27 4.38
C THR A 187 -40.68 -15.51 3.19
N PRO A 188 -41.20 -15.65 1.95
CA PRO A 188 -40.99 -14.64 0.93
C PRO A 188 -41.77 -13.40 1.39
N ARG A 189 -41.09 -12.46 2.04
CA ARG A 189 -41.68 -11.15 2.32
C ARG A 189 -41.92 -10.49 0.97
N GLU A 190 -43.19 -10.42 0.61
CA GLU A 190 -43.72 -9.70 -0.55
C GLU A 190 -42.98 -8.37 -0.71
N THR A 191 -42.51 -8.13 -1.94
CA THR A 191 -41.74 -6.96 -2.31
C THR A 191 -42.54 -5.72 -1.96
N THR A 192 -42.14 -4.99 -0.91
CA THR A 192 -42.61 -3.62 -0.73
C THR A 192 -42.11 -2.84 -1.93
N ASP A 193 -43.03 -2.56 -2.84
CA ASP A 193 -42.79 -1.88 -4.10
C ASP A 193 -42.15 -0.52 -3.80
N PHE A 194 -40.97 -0.24 -4.38
CA PHE A 194 -40.19 0.97 -4.09
C PHE A 194 -40.96 2.28 -4.37
N ARG A 195 -42.10 2.18 -5.07
CA ARG A 195 -43.02 3.27 -5.36
C ARG A 195 -43.72 3.79 -4.10
N ASP A 196 -44.04 2.92 -3.15
CA ASP A 196 -44.69 3.30 -1.89
C ASP A 196 -43.71 3.98 -0.91
N LEU A 197 -42.44 3.58 -0.95
CA LEU A 197 -41.37 4.27 -0.23
C LEU A 197 -41.10 5.67 -0.82
N ALA A 198 -41.15 5.83 -2.14
CA ALA A 198 -41.00 7.14 -2.78
C ALA A 198 -42.17 8.10 -2.47
N ALA A 199 -43.40 7.57 -2.39
CA ALA A 199 -44.56 8.37 -2.01
C ALA A 199 -44.45 8.88 -0.56
N SER A 200 -44.02 8.04 0.38
CA SER A 200 -43.87 8.45 1.79
C SER A 200 -42.73 9.45 2.02
N LEU A 201 -41.64 9.38 1.25
CA LEU A 201 -40.53 10.33 1.33
C LEU A 201 -40.86 11.69 0.71
N SER A 202 -41.74 11.74 -0.30
CA SER A 202 -42.16 13.01 -0.92
C SER A 202 -43.00 13.90 0.03
N GLY A 203 -43.79 13.28 0.93
CA GLY A 203 -44.57 14.00 1.94
C GLY A 203 -43.71 14.64 3.04
N VAL A 204 -42.52 14.07 3.31
CA VAL A 204 -41.61 14.55 4.37
C VAL A 204 -40.74 15.72 3.88
N ILE A 205 -40.46 15.82 2.58
CA ILE A 205 -39.62 16.87 2.00
C ILE A 205 -40.42 18.16 1.70
N ALA A 206 -41.75 18.07 1.54
CA ALA A 206 -42.60 19.24 1.26
C ALA A 206 -43.01 20.07 2.49
N LYS A 207 -42.55 19.70 3.70
CA LYS A 207 -42.83 20.43 4.94
C LYS A 207 -41.54 20.91 5.61
N LYS A 208 -40.80 21.79 4.92
CA LYS A 208 -39.83 22.70 5.53
C LYS A 208 -39.81 24.03 4.78
#